data_AF-A0AAD6S0A2-F1
#
_entry.id   AF-A0AAD6S0A2-F1
#
_cell.length_a   1.000
_cell.length_b   1.000
_cell.length_c   1.000
_cell.angle_alpha   90.00
_cell.angle_beta   90.00
_cell.angle_gamma   90.00
#
_symmetry.space_group_name_H-M   'P 1'
#
loop_
_entity.id
_entity.type
_entity.pdbx_description
1 polymer ?
#
loop_
_entity_poly.entity_id
_entity_poly.type
_entity_poly.pdbx_seq_one_letter_code
_entity_poly.pdbx_strand_id
1 'polypeptide(L)'
;MDNSSDNSTAGMRTEAGVIQMTNGQQYTAPPTRGFPHPECIESPLRNTTDRNRADWTEEKGPKGLVRVYRAKYAANTRDTVSKLTYVIPKLVDVPKVIISPPTARDELEERLPAPWNFLITGISAEALKKLTDQGWWSTPTITFYVFDNNTPLPRYIMMLQNLCTGTDNEACKFVVRLVKDQLKSLKEASEFLIKHSSDPKEAEGALNTIEAKPLEIALPGPDGGTDLVRNIYFTPPTSIDFHRLLEWCSAARKLTYDSRRHGTGVPRVGRDQFFCIGCKGYDHPHWPLPSPASCWMVRGRGQFGVR
;
A
#
# COMPACT_ATOMS: atom_id res chain seq x y z
N MET A 1 -18.71 28.02 25.68
CA MET A 1 -18.87 26.74 26.41
C MET A 1 -19.40 25.75 25.39
N ASP A 2 -18.51 25.17 24.60
CA ASP A 2 -18.84 24.14 23.62
C ASP A 2 -18.54 22.77 24.27
N ASN A 3 -19.61 22.10 24.71
CA ASN A 3 -19.57 20.68 25.04
C ASN A 3 -19.69 19.90 23.74
N SER A 4 -18.57 19.71 23.04
CA SER A 4 -18.46 18.64 22.04
C SER A 4 -18.33 17.32 22.80
N SER A 5 -19.45 16.66 23.06
CA SER A 5 -19.46 15.31 23.61
C SER A 5 -18.83 14.35 22.60
N ASP A 6 -17.56 14.05 22.85
CA ASP A 6 -16.75 13.05 22.18
C ASP A 6 -17.37 11.66 22.44
N ASN A 7 -18.37 11.30 21.63
CA ASN A 7 -19.05 10.02 21.69
C ASN A 7 -18.17 8.96 21.01
N SER A 8 -16.93 8.84 21.50
CA SER A 8 -16.03 7.78 21.09
C SER A 8 -16.62 6.47 21.61
N THR A 9 -16.91 5.54 20.70
CA THR A 9 -17.11 4.14 21.03
C THR A 9 -15.84 3.63 21.71
N ALA A 10 -15.76 3.80 23.03
CA ALA A 10 -14.58 3.57 23.84
C ALA A 10 -14.33 2.06 23.95
N GLY A 11 -13.58 1.51 22.99
CA GLY A 11 -13.06 0.17 23.11
C GLY A 11 -11.96 0.12 24.17
N MET A 12 -11.99 -0.88 25.04
CA MET A 12 -10.95 -1.06 26.06
C MET A 12 -9.74 -1.73 25.41
N ARG A 13 -8.57 -1.08 25.47
CA ARG A 13 -7.32 -1.66 24.97
C ARG A 13 -6.82 -2.70 25.97
N THR A 14 -6.64 -3.92 25.52
CA THR A 14 -6.02 -5.00 26.30
C THR A 14 -4.49 -4.91 26.22
N GLU A 15 -3.80 -5.53 27.18
CA GLU A 15 -2.34 -5.61 27.20
C GLU A 15 -1.75 -6.27 25.93
N ALA A 16 -2.54 -7.11 25.25
CA ALA A 16 -2.16 -7.78 24.01
C ALA A 16 -2.28 -6.90 22.75
N GLY A 17 -2.59 -5.60 22.88
CA GLY A 17 -2.80 -4.72 21.73
C GLY A 17 -4.09 -5.00 20.96
N VAL A 18 -5.07 -5.67 21.58
CA VAL A 18 -6.41 -5.88 21.03
C VAL A 18 -7.37 -4.88 21.64
N ILE A 19 -8.25 -4.31 20.82
CA ILE A 19 -9.36 -3.46 21.24
C ILE A 19 -10.61 -4.32 21.31
N GLN A 20 -11.23 -4.36 22.49
CA GLN A 20 -12.53 -5.00 22.72
C GLN A 20 -13.63 -3.93 22.60
N MET A 21 -14.58 -4.14 21.69
CA MET A 21 -15.78 -3.32 21.57
C MET A 21 -16.89 -3.82 22.49
N THR A 22 -17.82 -2.93 22.86
CA THR A 22 -18.98 -3.25 23.71
C THR A 22 -19.91 -4.31 23.11
N ASN A 23 -19.96 -4.41 21.78
CA ASN A 23 -20.71 -5.42 21.04
C ASN A 23 -20.00 -6.79 20.93
N GLY A 24 -18.90 -6.97 21.66
CA GLY A 24 -18.09 -8.20 21.66
C GLY A 24 -17.10 -8.33 20.51
N GLN A 25 -17.12 -7.43 19.52
CA GLN A 25 -16.17 -7.45 18.43
C GLN A 25 -14.76 -7.10 18.93
N GLN A 26 -13.76 -7.79 18.39
CA GLN A 26 -12.35 -7.51 18.66
C GLN A 26 -11.63 -7.15 17.36
N TYR A 27 -10.68 -6.22 17.48
CA TYR A 27 -9.73 -5.93 16.41
C TYR A 27 -8.38 -5.48 16.98
N THR A 28 -7.32 -5.60 16.18
CA THR A 28 -5.99 -5.16 16.63
C THR A 28 -5.90 -3.62 16.66
N ALA A 29 -5.42 -3.08 17.78
CA ALA A 29 -5.05 -1.67 17.90
C ALA A 29 -4.00 -1.27 16.85
N PRO A 30 -4.02 -0.04 16.34
CA PRO A 30 -2.95 0.47 15.50
C PRO A 30 -1.62 0.49 16.28
N PRO A 31 -0.48 0.16 15.63
CA PRO A 31 0.84 0.39 16.21
C PRO A 31 1.06 1.87 16.55
N THR A 32 2.04 2.19 17.41
CA THR A 32 2.36 3.57 17.81
C THR A 32 2.64 4.51 16.63
N ARG A 33 3.14 3.99 15.51
CA ARG A 33 3.40 4.75 14.27
C ARG A 33 2.31 4.58 13.21
N GLY A 34 1.15 4.07 13.60
CA GLY A 34 0.12 3.65 12.67
C GLY A 34 0.49 2.38 11.91
N PHE A 35 -0.45 1.93 11.07
CA PHE A 35 -0.14 0.93 10.08
C PHE A 35 0.54 1.57 8.87
N PRO A 36 1.43 0.85 8.17
CA PRO A 36 1.96 1.33 6.90
C PRO A 36 0.82 1.44 5.89
N HIS A 37 0.95 2.43 5.04
CA HIS A 37 0.11 2.54 3.85
C HIS A 37 0.73 1.67 2.74
N PRO A 38 0.00 0.70 2.17
CA PRO A 38 0.53 -0.12 1.08
C PRO A 38 0.77 0.72 -0.18
N GLU A 39 2.03 0.85 -0.60
CA GLU A 39 2.37 1.58 -1.82
C GLU A 39 2.11 0.70 -3.05
N CYS A 40 0.93 0.85 -3.64
CA CYS A 40 0.47 0.01 -4.76
C CYS A 40 0.59 0.75 -6.09
N ILE A 41 1.49 0.30 -6.96
CA ILE A 41 1.64 0.81 -8.34
C ILE A 41 0.68 0.14 -9.33
N GLU A 42 -0.36 -0.52 -8.83
CA GLU A 42 -1.40 -1.10 -9.66
C GLU A 42 -2.72 -0.43 -9.34
N SER A 43 -3.54 -0.23 -10.38
CA SER A 43 -4.88 0.32 -10.20
C SER A 43 -5.63 -0.53 -9.17
N PRO A 44 -6.31 0.07 -8.18
CA PRO A 44 -7.21 -0.67 -7.31
C PRO A 44 -8.32 -1.41 -8.07
N LEU A 45 -8.59 -1.03 -9.30
CA LEU A 45 -9.56 -1.69 -10.16
C LEU A 45 -8.89 -2.65 -11.16
N ARG A 46 -7.63 -3.06 -10.95
CA ARG A 46 -6.94 -3.99 -11.86
C ARG A 46 -7.80 -5.23 -12.11
N ASN A 47 -7.92 -5.61 -13.38
CA ASN A 47 -8.74 -6.73 -13.85
C ASN A 47 -10.24 -6.68 -13.49
N THR A 48 -10.78 -5.55 -13.02
CA THR A 48 -12.23 -5.37 -12.87
C THR A 48 -12.90 -5.16 -14.24
N THR A 49 -14.08 -5.75 -14.50
CA THR A 49 -14.85 -5.49 -15.73
C THR A 49 -15.23 -4.02 -15.89
N ASP A 50 -15.39 -3.55 -17.13
CA ASP A 50 -15.76 -2.14 -17.38
C ASP A 50 -17.14 -1.81 -16.84
N ARG A 51 -18.08 -2.76 -16.91
CA ARG A 51 -19.40 -2.64 -16.27
C ARG A 51 -19.27 -2.39 -14.77
N ASN A 52 -18.50 -3.19 -14.03
CA ASN A 52 -18.33 -2.93 -12.60
C ASN A 52 -17.65 -1.60 -12.33
N ARG A 53 -16.67 -1.17 -13.15
CA ARG A 53 -16.04 0.16 -12.98
C ARG A 53 -17.06 1.28 -13.15
N ALA A 54 -17.90 1.20 -14.19
CA ALA A 54 -18.97 2.17 -14.45
C ALA A 54 -19.97 2.19 -13.29
N ASP A 55 -20.52 1.02 -12.93
CA ASP A 55 -21.47 0.87 -11.82
C ASP A 55 -20.89 1.48 -10.53
N TRP A 56 -19.66 1.10 -10.14
CA TRP A 56 -19.01 1.60 -8.93
C TRP A 56 -18.71 3.09 -8.97
N THR A 57 -18.44 3.66 -10.15
CA THR A 57 -18.21 5.10 -10.33
C THR A 57 -19.51 5.87 -10.17
N GLU A 58 -20.63 5.34 -10.66
CA GLU A 58 -21.96 5.95 -10.60
C GLU A 58 -22.64 5.84 -9.23
N GLU A 59 -22.20 4.91 -8.38
CA GLU A 59 -22.70 4.77 -7.00
C GLU A 59 -22.62 6.10 -6.23
N LYS A 60 -23.76 6.49 -5.62
CA LYS A 60 -23.91 7.75 -4.88
C LYS A 60 -23.57 7.59 -3.40
N GLY A 61 -23.15 8.69 -2.79
CA GLY A 61 -22.84 8.75 -1.36
C GLY A 61 -21.41 8.28 -1.02
N PRO A 62 -21.08 8.20 0.28
CA PRO A 62 -19.76 7.75 0.72
C PRO A 62 -19.49 6.31 0.27
N LYS A 63 -18.35 6.10 -0.37
CA LYS A 63 -17.90 4.79 -0.86
C LYS A 63 -16.40 4.61 -0.70
N GLY A 64 -15.98 3.38 -0.46
CA GLY A 64 -14.58 3.02 -0.31
C GLY A 64 -14.30 1.66 -0.92
N LEU A 65 -13.02 1.35 -1.07
CA LEU A 65 -12.56 0.04 -1.52
C LEU A 65 -12.01 -0.73 -0.34
N VAL A 66 -12.34 -2.02 -0.26
CA VAL A 66 -11.82 -2.92 0.76
C VAL A 66 -11.03 -4.05 0.14
N ARG A 67 -9.82 -4.25 0.66
CA ARG A 67 -8.91 -5.32 0.27
C ARG A 67 -8.76 -6.30 1.41
N VAL A 68 -9.10 -7.56 1.17
CA VAL A 68 -8.84 -8.62 2.14
C VAL A 68 -7.36 -9.00 2.11
N TYR A 69 -6.78 -9.28 3.28
CA TYR A 69 -5.40 -9.72 3.35
C TYR A 69 -5.18 -11.02 2.57
N ARG A 70 -4.12 -11.06 1.74
CA ARG A 70 -3.84 -12.16 0.80
C ARG A 70 -5.01 -12.45 -0.14
N ALA A 71 -5.78 -11.42 -0.50
CA ALA A 71 -6.87 -11.56 -1.46
C ALA A 71 -6.41 -12.29 -2.73
N LYS A 72 -7.26 -13.23 -3.12
CA LYS A 72 -7.23 -13.98 -4.38
C LYS A 72 -8.62 -13.83 -4.99
N TYR A 73 -8.70 -13.44 -6.25
CA TYR A 73 -9.99 -13.45 -6.94
C TYR A 73 -10.56 -14.88 -6.98
N ALA A 74 -11.86 -14.99 -6.70
CA ALA A 74 -12.65 -16.21 -6.85
C ALA A 74 -14.04 -15.81 -7.34
N ALA A 75 -14.59 -16.57 -8.30
CA ALA A 75 -15.92 -16.30 -8.83
C ALA A 75 -17.01 -16.37 -7.75
N ASN A 76 -16.88 -17.29 -6.80
CA ASN A 76 -17.75 -17.37 -5.63
C ASN A 76 -17.16 -16.56 -4.46
N THR A 77 -17.65 -15.34 -4.29
CA THR A 77 -17.22 -14.42 -3.22
C THR A 77 -18.13 -14.44 -1.98
N ARG A 78 -19.10 -15.37 -1.91
CA ARG A 78 -20.18 -15.35 -0.90
C ARG A 78 -19.64 -15.31 0.53
N ASP A 79 -18.68 -16.16 0.86
CA ASP A 79 -18.08 -16.22 2.20
C ASP A 79 -17.40 -14.89 2.58
N THR A 80 -16.57 -14.34 1.69
CA THR A 80 -15.89 -13.06 1.91
C THR A 80 -16.89 -11.91 2.09
N VAL A 81 -17.92 -11.84 1.23
CA VAL A 81 -18.99 -10.83 1.34
C VAL A 81 -19.72 -10.98 2.66
N SER A 82 -20.13 -12.19 3.05
CA SER A 82 -20.80 -12.44 4.34
C SER A 82 -19.95 -12.00 5.54
N LYS A 83 -18.64 -12.29 5.53
CA LYS A 83 -17.72 -11.86 6.59
C LYS A 83 -17.60 -10.33 6.66
N LEU A 84 -17.44 -9.65 5.52
CA LEU A 84 -17.34 -8.19 5.47
C LEU A 84 -18.64 -7.52 5.91
N THR A 85 -19.79 -7.98 5.42
CA THR A 85 -21.13 -7.49 5.80
C THR A 85 -21.42 -7.72 7.28
N TYR A 86 -20.88 -8.78 7.90
CA TYR A 86 -21.01 -9.02 9.33
C TYR A 86 -20.09 -8.12 10.18
N VAL A 87 -18.82 -8.01 9.78
CA VAL A 87 -17.78 -7.37 10.60
C VAL A 87 -17.82 -5.84 10.51
N ILE A 88 -17.92 -5.27 9.29
CA ILE A 88 -17.78 -3.82 9.09
C ILE A 88 -18.84 -3.03 9.89
N PRO A 89 -20.15 -3.35 9.82
CA PRO A 89 -21.17 -2.60 10.55
C PRO A 89 -20.91 -2.52 12.06
N LYS A 90 -20.39 -3.61 12.64
CA LYS A 90 -20.05 -3.69 14.07
C LYS A 90 -18.84 -2.85 14.46
N LEU A 91 -17.86 -2.71 13.58
CA LEU A 91 -16.64 -1.95 13.85
C LEU A 91 -16.88 -0.43 13.86
N VAL A 92 -17.85 0.03 13.08
CA VAL A 92 -18.16 1.46 12.93
C VAL A 92 -19.56 1.85 13.39
N ASP A 93 -20.25 0.93 14.08
CA ASP A 93 -21.56 1.14 14.70
C ASP A 93 -22.62 1.68 13.72
N VAL A 94 -22.73 1.02 12.56
CA VAL A 94 -23.78 1.31 11.56
C VAL A 94 -24.71 0.11 11.41
N PRO A 95 -25.98 0.29 11.02
CA PRO A 95 -26.94 -0.82 10.95
C PRO A 95 -26.64 -1.82 9.85
N LYS A 96 -26.17 -1.36 8.68
CA LYS A 96 -25.75 -2.21 7.57
C LYS A 96 -24.74 -1.49 6.67
N VAL A 97 -24.04 -2.26 5.86
CA VAL A 97 -23.28 -1.80 4.70
C VAL A 97 -23.60 -2.69 3.50
N ILE A 98 -23.34 -2.20 2.30
CA ILE A 98 -23.44 -2.97 1.06
C ILE A 98 -22.02 -3.29 0.59
N ILE A 99 -21.75 -4.56 0.32
CA ILE A 99 -20.45 -5.04 -0.19
C ILE A 99 -20.66 -5.58 -1.60
N SER A 100 -20.10 -4.89 -2.59
CA SER A 100 -20.20 -5.30 -3.99
C SER A 100 -18.90 -6.00 -4.41
N PRO A 101 -18.95 -7.30 -4.76
CA PRO A 101 -17.77 -8.02 -5.21
C PRO A 101 -17.33 -7.57 -6.61
N PRO A 102 -16.03 -7.63 -6.92
CA PRO A 102 -15.58 -7.38 -8.28
C PRO A 102 -15.88 -8.57 -9.19
N THR A 103 -16.02 -8.30 -10.48
CA THR A 103 -16.00 -9.32 -11.55
C THR A 103 -14.69 -9.19 -12.31
N ALA A 104 -14.02 -10.31 -12.55
CA ALA A 104 -12.81 -10.32 -13.38
C ALA A 104 -13.16 -10.06 -14.85
N ARG A 105 -12.32 -9.26 -15.53
CA ARG A 105 -12.37 -9.09 -16.98
C ARG A 105 -11.77 -10.30 -17.68
N ASP A 106 -10.58 -10.70 -17.23
CA ASP A 106 -9.77 -11.75 -17.84
C ASP A 106 -9.35 -12.78 -16.79
N GLU A 107 -9.13 -14.03 -17.22
CA GLU A 107 -8.45 -15.02 -16.39
C GLU A 107 -6.95 -14.70 -16.33
N LEU A 108 -6.37 -14.69 -15.13
CA LEU A 108 -4.95 -14.40 -14.92
C LEU A 108 -4.26 -15.63 -14.33
N GLU A 109 -3.14 -16.05 -14.94
CA GLU A 109 -2.31 -17.19 -14.50
C GLU A 109 -1.43 -16.89 -13.27
N GLU A 110 -1.78 -15.87 -12.49
CA GLU A 110 -1.03 -15.46 -11.32
C GLU A 110 -1.34 -16.36 -10.12
N ARG A 111 -0.42 -16.42 -9.14
CA ARG A 111 -0.69 -17.14 -7.88
C ARG A 111 -1.87 -16.53 -7.10
N LEU A 112 -2.00 -15.20 -7.15
CA LEU A 112 -3.04 -14.43 -6.46
C LEU A 112 -3.63 -13.38 -7.41
N PRO A 113 -4.43 -13.80 -8.41
CA PRO A 113 -4.92 -12.93 -9.47
C PRO A 113 -5.84 -11.83 -8.93
N ALA A 114 -5.74 -10.65 -9.54
CA ALA A 114 -6.71 -9.57 -9.44
C ALA A 114 -8.02 -9.98 -10.14
N PRO A 115 -9.17 -9.32 -9.85
CA PRO A 115 -9.37 -8.19 -8.95
C PRO A 115 -9.39 -8.58 -7.46
N TRP A 116 -8.85 -7.70 -6.61
CA TRP A 116 -8.70 -7.96 -5.17
C TRP A 116 -9.62 -7.14 -4.26
N ASN A 117 -10.20 -6.06 -4.81
CA ASN A 117 -10.88 -5.05 -4.03
C ASN A 117 -12.39 -5.19 -4.20
N PHE A 118 -13.13 -5.06 -3.11
CA PHE A 118 -14.59 -4.99 -3.08
C PHE A 118 -15.00 -3.53 -2.87
N LEU A 119 -16.15 -3.12 -3.38
CA LEU A 119 -16.71 -1.80 -3.07
C LEU A 119 -17.55 -1.88 -1.79
N ILE A 120 -17.38 -0.91 -0.90
CA ILE A 120 -18.26 -0.67 0.24
C ILE A 120 -19.11 0.57 -0.06
N THR A 121 -20.43 0.43 0.04
CA THR A 121 -21.40 1.54 -0.03
C THR A 121 -22.45 1.44 1.09
N GLY A 122 -23.37 2.40 1.14
CA GLY A 122 -24.42 2.45 2.18
C GLY A 122 -23.85 2.70 3.58
N ILE A 123 -22.74 3.42 3.66
CA ILE A 123 -22.02 3.78 4.88
C ILE A 123 -22.02 5.31 5.04
N SER A 124 -21.97 5.83 6.27
CA SER A 124 -21.82 7.28 6.49
C SER A 124 -20.39 7.74 6.21
N ALA A 125 -20.19 9.04 5.99
CA ALA A 125 -18.86 9.59 5.71
C ALA A 125 -17.94 9.44 6.92
N GLU A 126 -18.47 9.60 8.13
CA GLU A 126 -17.76 9.47 9.40
C GLU A 126 -17.32 8.02 9.64
N ALA A 127 -18.21 7.06 9.37
CA ALA A 127 -17.92 5.64 9.48
C ALA A 127 -16.88 5.19 8.45
N LEU A 128 -16.98 5.66 7.20
CA LEU A 128 -15.96 5.40 6.19
C LEU A 128 -14.61 6.01 6.59
N LYS A 129 -14.59 7.26 7.07
CA LYS A 129 -13.37 7.91 7.56
C LYS A 129 -12.72 7.13 8.70
N LYS A 130 -13.52 6.64 9.66
CA LYS A 130 -13.03 5.77 10.74
C LYS A 130 -12.38 4.50 10.21
N LEU A 131 -12.97 3.86 9.18
CA LEU A 131 -12.37 2.69 8.54
C LEU A 131 -11.02 3.02 7.88
N THR A 132 -10.95 4.12 7.14
CA THR A 132 -9.76 4.51 6.38
C THR A 132 -8.63 5.03 7.28
N ASP A 133 -8.95 5.80 8.33
CA ASP A 133 -7.97 6.34 9.28
C ASP A 133 -7.26 5.22 10.06
N GLN A 134 -8.00 4.17 10.43
CA GLN A 134 -7.42 2.98 11.08
C GLN A 134 -6.50 2.19 10.13
N GLY A 135 -6.77 2.23 8.82
CA GLY A 135 -6.05 1.47 7.81
C GLY A 135 -6.39 -0.02 7.87
N TRP A 136 -5.62 -0.80 8.65
CA TRP A 136 -5.80 -2.25 8.76
C TRP A 136 -6.73 -2.63 9.90
N TRP A 137 -7.69 -3.50 9.58
CA TRP A 137 -8.62 -4.11 10.49
C TRP A 137 -8.34 -5.61 10.53
N SER A 138 -7.79 -6.08 11.66
CA SER A 138 -7.51 -7.50 11.88
C SER A 138 -8.43 -8.01 12.97
N THR A 139 -9.45 -8.78 12.58
CA THR A 139 -10.43 -9.40 13.48
C THR A 139 -10.24 -10.92 13.50
N PRO A 140 -10.81 -11.65 14.47
CA PRO A 140 -10.80 -13.12 14.45
C PRO A 140 -11.40 -13.73 13.18
N THR A 141 -12.32 -13.02 12.51
CA THR A 141 -13.06 -13.51 11.34
C THR A 141 -12.35 -13.20 10.02
N ILE A 142 -11.80 -11.99 9.90
CA ILE A 142 -11.23 -11.47 8.65
C ILE A 142 -10.24 -10.34 8.94
N THR A 143 -9.19 -10.27 8.12
CA THR A 143 -8.26 -9.15 8.07
C THR A 143 -8.42 -8.40 6.75
N PHE A 144 -8.61 -7.08 6.81
CA PHE A 144 -8.81 -6.26 5.63
C PHE A 144 -8.24 -4.84 5.80
N TYR A 145 -8.06 -4.16 4.69
CA TYR A 145 -7.62 -2.78 4.58
C TYR A 145 -8.69 -1.98 3.83
N VAL A 146 -9.09 -0.83 4.35
CA VAL A 146 -10.05 0.06 3.68
C VAL A 146 -9.31 1.32 3.24
N PHE A 147 -9.54 1.71 2.00
CA PHE A 147 -9.03 2.96 1.46
C PHE A 147 -10.14 3.68 0.70
N ASP A 148 -10.02 5.01 0.68
CA ASP A 148 -10.93 5.87 -0.05
C ASP A 148 -10.86 5.55 -1.55
N ASN A 149 -11.98 5.67 -2.25
CA ASN A 149 -11.99 5.59 -3.71
C ASN A 149 -11.07 6.67 -4.34
N ASN A 150 -10.87 7.79 -3.64
CA ASN A 150 -9.92 8.85 -3.99
C ASN A 150 -8.54 8.64 -3.32
N THR A 151 -8.00 7.42 -3.37
CA THR A 151 -6.69 7.14 -2.75
C THR A 151 -5.61 8.03 -3.38
N PRO A 152 -4.75 8.67 -2.57
CA PRO A 152 -3.59 9.40 -3.08
C PRO A 152 -2.77 8.53 -4.03
N LEU A 153 -2.11 9.18 -4.99
CA LEU A 153 -1.19 8.48 -5.86
C LEU A 153 -0.07 7.81 -5.05
N PRO A 154 0.34 6.57 -5.41
CA PRO A 154 1.44 5.92 -4.74
C PRO A 154 2.72 6.73 -4.90
N ARG A 155 3.53 6.77 -3.86
CA ARG A 155 4.84 7.44 -3.88
C ARG A 155 5.94 6.52 -4.38
N TYR A 156 5.73 5.21 -4.32
CA TYR A 156 6.73 4.22 -4.73
C TYR A 156 7.01 4.26 -6.24
N ILE A 157 8.28 4.37 -6.59
CA ILE A 157 8.74 4.42 -7.99
C ILE A 157 9.35 3.10 -8.41
N MET A 158 10.31 2.58 -7.64
CA MET A 158 11.12 1.43 -8.02
C MET A 158 11.94 0.89 -6.85
N MET A 159 12.48 -0.31 -7.04
CA MET A 159 13.45 -0.95 -6.16
C MET A 159 14.77 -1.08 -6.90
N LEU A 160 15.79 -0.34 -6.48
CA LEU A 160 17.13 -0.41 -7.03
C LEU A 160 17.95 -1.49 -6.32
N GLN A 161 18.61 -2.35 -7.10
CA GLN A 161 19.54 -3.37 -6.62
C GLN A 161 20.95 -3.11 -7.16
N ASN A 162 21.94 -3.90 -6.73
CA ASN A 162 23.34 -3.89 -7.19
C ASN A 162 24.17 -2.64 -6.83
N LEU A 163 23.70 -1.82 -5.88
CA LEU A 163 24.49 -0.71 -5.32
C LEU A 163 25.19 -1.16 -4.03
N CYS A 164 26.53 -1.19 -4.05
CA CYS A 164 27.38 -1.54 -2.91
C CYS A 164 27.48 -0.34 -1.93
N THR A 165 26.40 -0.10 -1.18
CA THR A 165 26.29 0.99 -0.19
C THR A 165 25.79 0.46 1.16
N GLY A 166 26.14 1.13 2.26
CA GLY A 166 25.62 0.81 3.60
C GLY A 166 24.14 1.14 3.78
N THR A 167 23.56 0.82 4.94
CA THR A 167 22.16 1.12 5.31
C THR A 167 21.99 2.49 5.98
N ASP A 168 23.08 3.21 6.22
CA ASP A 168 23.07 4.48 6.93
C ASP A 168 22.46 5.64 6.12
N ASN A 169 22.23 6.77 6.80
CA ASN A 169 21.63 7.95 6.21
C ASN A 169 22.49 8.58 5.10
N GLU A 170 23.82 8.49 5.19
CA GLU A 170 24.71 9.04 4.15
C GLU A 170 24.67 8.21 2.88
N ALA A 171 24.58 6.88 3.00
CA ALA A 171 24.31 5.99 1.89
C ALA A 171 22.95 6.29 1.24
N CYS A 172 21.90 6.53 2.02
CA CYS A 172 20.59 6.91 1.49
C CYS A 172 20.63 8.26 0.74
N LYS A 173 21.28 9.28 1.31
CA LYS A 173 21.49 10.58 0.64
C LYS A 173 22.30 10.44 -0.64
N PHE A 174 23.31 9.57 -0.66
CA PHE A 174 24.08 9.27 -1.85
C PHE A 174 23.18 8.70 -2.96
N VAL A 175 22.38 7.68 -2.64
CA VAL A 175 21.44 7.06 -3.61
C VAL A 175 20.43 8.09 -4.11
N VAL A 176 19.88 8.95 -3.23
CA VAL A 176 18.97 10.03 -3.64
C VAL A 176 19.62 10.97 -4.64
N ARG A 177 20.87 11.41 -4.41
CA ARG A 177 21.59 12.27 -5.37
C ARG A 177 21.80 11.55 -6.71
N LEU A 178 22.27 10.31 -6.68
CA LEU A 178 22.49 9.50 -7.87
C LEU A 178 21.21 9.37 -8.71
N VAL A 179 20.07 9.08 -8.06
CA VAL A 179 18.78 8.97 -8.73
C VAL A 179 18.34 10.31 -9.32
N LYS A 180 18.47 11.40 -8.56
CA LYS A 180 18.14 12.76 -9.03
C LYS A 180 18.97 13.14 -10.25
N ASP A 181 20.28 12.93 -10.21
CA ASP A 181 21.20 13.29 -11.29
C ASP A 181 20.87 12.50 -12.57
N GLN A 182 20.60 11.20 -12.42
CA GLN A 182 20.24 10.36 -13.56
C GLN A 182 18.88 10.73 -14.16
N LEU A 183 17.86 10.99 -13.33
CA LEU A 183 16.54 11.43 -13.81
C LEU A 183 16.60 12.80 -14.50
N LYS A 184 17.45 13.71 -14.01
CA LYS A 184 17.69 15.02 -14.65
C LYS A 184 18.42 14.90 -15.98
N SER A 185 19.32 13.92 -16.11
CA SER A 185 20.03 13.67 -17.36
C SER A 185 19.12 13.12 -18.47
N LEU A 186 18.03 12.45 -18.09
CA LEU A 186 17.04 11.97 -19.05
C LEU A 186 16.08 13.10 -19.42
N LYS A 187 16.24 13.61 -20.63
CA LYS A 187 15.38 14.66 -21.20
C LYS A 187 13.91 14.26 -21.11
N GLU A 188 13.58 13.01 -21.43
CA GLU A 188 12.22 12.48 -21.39
C GLU A 188 11.60 12.49 -19.99
N ALA A 189 12.35 12.13 -18.95
CA ALA A 189 11.83 12.13 -17.57
C ALA A 189 11.60 13.54 -17.04
N SER A 190 12.50 14.47 -17.40
CA SER A 190 12.39 15.88 -17.00
C SER A 190 11.28 16.59 -17.77
N GLU A 191 11.19 16.39 -19.08
CA GLU A 191 10.13 16.92 -19.92
C GLU A 191 8.76 16.37 -19.54
N PHE A 192 8.68 15.09 -19.14
CA PHE A 192 7.44 14.50 -18.65
C PHE A 192 6.90 15.28 -17.44
N LEU A 193 7.75 15.54 -16.44
CA LEU A 193 7.35 16.29 -15.26
C LEU A 193 6.97 17.73 -15.61
N ILE A 194 7.76 18.43 -16.43
CA ILE A 194 7.45 19.81 -16.83
C ILE A 194 6.11 19.88 -17.59
N LYS A 195 5.86 18.94 -18.51
CA LYS A 195 4.64 18.87 -19.32
C LYS A 195 3.38 18.61 -18.48
N HIS A 196 3.53 17.85 -17.39
CA HIS A 196 2.40 17.39 -16.58
C HIS A 196 2.30 18.05 -15.21
N SER A 197 3.21 18.97 -14.88
CA SER A 197 3.12 19.89 -13.74
C SER A 197 2.41 21.18 -14.12
N SER A 198 1.88 21.88 -13.12
CA SER A 198 1.21 23.17 -13.29
C SER A 198 2.20 24.28 -13.65
N ASP A 199 3.44 24.17 -13.13
CA ASP A 199 4.56 25.04 -13.46
C ASP A 199 5.92 24.32 -13.32
N PRO A 200 7.03 24.91 -13.82
CA PRO A 200 8.36 24.31 -13.70
C PRO A 200 8.88 24.14 -12.27
N LYS A 201 8.44 24.97 -11.31
CA LYS A 201 8.86 24.87 -9.90
C LYS A 201 8.21 23.68 -9.22
N GLU A 202 6.97 23.33 -9.56
CA GLU A 202 6.31 22.12 -9.09
C GLU A 202 7.06 20.86 -9.59
N ALA A 203 7.47 20.84 -10.87
CA ALA A 203 8.27 19.74 -11.42
C ALA A 203 9.62 19.58 -10.68
N GLU A 204 10.34 20.68 -10.45
CA GLU A 204 11.59 20.66 -9.67
C GLU A 204 11.36 20.26 -8.20
N GLY A 205 10.31 20.80 -7.59
CA GLY A 205 9.87 20.48 -6.24
C GLY A 205 9.58 18.99 -6.07
N ALA A 206 8.90 18.39 -7.06
CA ALA A 206 8.63 16.96 -7.06
C ALA A 206 9.92 16.14 -7.09
N LEU A 207 10.89 16.45 -7.95
CA LEU A 207 12.20 15.79 -7.93
C LEU A 207 12.90 15.96 -6.57
N ASN A 208 12.72 17.10 -5.91
CA ASN A 208 13.30 17.33 -4.60
C ASN A 208 12.74 16.42 -3.49
N THR A 209 11.54 15.87 -3.68
CA THR A 209 10.89 14.93 -2.74
C THR A 209 11.41 13.49 -2.82
N ILE A 210 12.32 13.19 -3.75
CA ILE A 210 12.86 11.85 -3.91
C ILE A 210 13.52 11.38 -2.60
N GLU A 211 13.10 10.22 -2.14
CA GLU A 211 13.55 9.56 -0.90
C GLU A 211 14.03 8.15 -1.25
N ALA A 212 15.09 7.69 -0.59
CA ALA A 212 15.57 6.31 -0.69
C ALA A 212 15.52 5.66 0.69
N LYS A 213 14.94 4.46 0.77
CA LYS A 213 14.95 3.63 1.99
C LYS A 213 15.67 2.31 1.74
N PRO A 214 16.58 1.89 2.65
CA PRO A 214 17.20 0.59 2.55
C PRO A 214 16.16 -0.50 2.86
N LEU A 215 16.26 -1.61 2.15
CA LEU A 215 15.45 -2.78 2.41
C LEU A 215 16.32 -4.02 2.22
N GLU A 216 16.39 -4.87 3.24
CA GLU A 216 17.04 -6.17 3.15
C GLU A 216 16.01 -7.22 2.74
N ILE A 217 16.35 -7.99 1.70
CA ILE A 217 15.52 -9.06 1.17
C ILE A 217 16.27 -10.36 1.34
N ALA A 218 15.66 -11.33 2.03
CA ALA A 218 16.21 -12.68 2.09
C ALA A 218 16.22 -13.31 0.70
N LEU A 219 17.37 -13.82 0.29
CA LEU A 219 17.54 -14.55 -0.96
C LEU A 219 17.12 -16.01 -0.78
N PRO A 220 16.40 -16.61 -1.75
CA PRO A 220 16.12 -18.03 -1.72
C PRO A 220 17.40 -18.82 -1.98
N GLY A 221 17.69 -19.82 -1.14
CA GLY A 221 18.81 -20.73 -1.35
C GLY A 221 19.34 -21.36 -0.06
N PRO A 222 20.11 -22.45 -0.16
CA PRO A 222 20.69 -23.14 1.00
C PRO A 222 21.63 -22.26 1.83
N ASP A 223 22.26 -21.26 1.19
CA ASP A 223 23.20 -20.35 1.85
C ASP A 223 22.53 -19.11 2.48
N GLY A 224 21.21 -18.96 2.35
CA GLY A 224 20.39 -18.04 3.15
C GLY A 224 20.87 -16.58 3.25
N GLY A 225 21.43 -16.03 2.18
CA GLY A 225 21.94 -14.65 2.16
C GLY A 225 20.85 -13.58 2.16
N THR A 226 21.27 -12.33 2.34
CA THR A 226 20.41 -11.15 2.16
C THR A 226 20.92 -10.31 1.00
N ASP A 227 20.00 -9.78 0.21
CA ASP A 227 20.26 -8.74 -0.79
C ASP A 227 19.78 -7.40 -0.25
N LEU A 228 20.60 -6.37 -0.41
CA LEU A 228 20.32 -5.03 0.07
C LEU A 228 19.87 -4.16 -1.10
N VAL A 229 18.57 -3.87 -1.13
CA VAL A 229 17.95 -3.03 -2.16
C VAL A 229 17.59 -1.65 -1.62
N ARG A 230 17.24 -0.72 -2.52
CA ARG A 230 16.80 0.63 -2.19
C ARG A 230 15.42 0.87 -2.79
N ASN A 231 14.42 1.04 -1.94
CA ASN A 231 13.13 1.52 -2.39
C ASN A 231 13.21 3.03 -2.60
N ILE A 232 12.84 3.45 -3.80
CA ILE A 232 12.84 4.85 -4.20
C ILE A 232 11.40 5.34 -4.21
N TYR A 233 11.18 6.45 -3.51
CA TYR A 233 9.89 7.12 -3.39
C TYR A 233 9.97 8.54 -3.94
N PHE A 234 8.84 9.06 -4.35
CA PHE A 234 8.66 10.39 -4.92
C PHE A 234 7.24 10.84 -4.66
N THR A 235 7.06 12.13 -4.38
CA THR A 235 5.72 12.72 -4.28
C THR A 235 5.36 13.32 -5.65
N PRO A 236 4.38 12.75 -6.37
CA PRO A 236 4.00 13.27 -7.67
C PRO A 236 3.39 14.68 -7.59
N PRO A 237 3.60 15.51 -8.63
CA PRO A 237 2.82 16.73 -8.85
C PRO A 237 1.31 16.46 -8.75
N THR A 238 0.58 17.45 -8.26
CA THR A 238 -0.85 17.34 -7.99
C THR A 238 -1.71 17.18 -9.24
N SER A 239 -1.19 17.60 -10.39
CA SER A 239 -1.83 17.54 -11.71
C SER A 239 -1.58 16.24 -12.48
N ILE A 240 -0.72 15.36 -11.97
CA ILE A 240 -0.48 14.03 -12.55
C ILE A 240 -1.61 13.09 -12.14
N ASP A 241 -2.12 12.31 -13.09
CA ASP A 241 -3.05 11.21 -12.83
C ASP A 241 -2.29 9.88 -12.66
N PHE A 242 -3.01 8.83 -12.26
CA PHE A 242 -2.40 7.52 -12.02
C PHE A 242 -1.76 6.92 -13.29
N HIS A 243 -2.35 7.10 -14.46
CA HIS A 243 -1.81 6.54 -15.70
C HIS A 243 -0.48 7.19 -16.07
N ARG A 244 -0.43 8.52 -16.01
CA ARG A 244 0.79 9.31 -16.21
C ARG A 244 1.87 8.95 -15.20
N LEU A 245 1.52 8.74 -13.94
CA LEU A 245 2.48 8.28 -12.94
C LEU A 245 3.11 6.94 -13.34
N LEU A 246 2.33 5.98 -13.86
CA LEU A 246 2.86 4.70 -14.33
C LEU A 246 3.79 4.85 -15.53
N GLU A 247 3.48 5.74 -16.47
CA GLU A 247 4.37 6.04 -17.60
C GLU A 247 5.72 6.59 -17.11
N TRP A 248 5.70 7.53 -16.16
CA TRP A 248 6.90 8.09 -15.57
C TRP A 248 7.72 7.04 -14.80
N CYS A 249 7.05 6.22 -13.97
CA CYS A 249 7.69 5.10 -13.29
C CYS A 249 8.31 4.11 -14.28
N SER A 250 7.65 3.85 -15.41
CA SER A 250 8.20 3.01 -16.48
C SER A 250 9.45 3.62 -17.10
N ALA A 251 9.46 4.94 -17.37
CA ALA A 251 10.62 5.64 -17.89
C ALA A 251 11.80 5.59 -16.90
N ALA A 252 11.56 5.88 -15.62
CA ALA A 252 12.58 5.79 -14.58
C ALA A 252 13.18 4.38 -14.46
N ARG A 253 12.35 3.34 -14.54
CA ARG A 253 12.79 1.93 -14.43
C ARG A 253 13.61 1.42 -15.61
N LYS A 254 13.67 2.15 -16.73
CA LYS A 254 14.52 1.80 -17.89
C LYS A 254 15.95 2.29 -17.75
N LEU A 255 16.24 3.11 -16.74
CA LEU A 255 17.55 3.71 -16.52
C LEU A 255 18.49 2.77 -15.76
N THR A 256 19.79 2.95 -15.99
CA THR A 256 20.86 2.48 -15.11
C THR A 256 21.35 3.63 -14.25
N TYR A 257 21.72 3.33 -13.01
CA TYR A 257 22.15 4.31 -12.02
C TYR A 257 23.62 4.06 -11.67
N ASP A 258 24.50 4.59 -12.50
CA ASP A 258 25.94 4.26 -12.48
C ASP A 258 26.72 5.05 -11.43
N SER A 259 27.40 4.34 -10.52
CA SER A 259 28.35 4.93 -9.57
C SER A 259 29.74 4.33 -9.73
N ARG A 260 30.72 5.21 -9.98
CA ARG A 260 32.14 4.80 -10.04
C ARG A 260 32.65 4.12 -8.76
N ARG A 261 32.04 4.41 -7.61
CA ARG A 261 32.48 3.89 -6.30
C ARG A 261 31.62 2.75 -5.76
N HIS A 262 30.35 2.71 -6.17
CA HIS A 262 29.34 1.83 -5.56
C HIS A 262 28.69 0.86 -6.56
N GLY A 263 29.21 0.78 -7.80
CA GLY A 263 28.67 -0.09 -8.83
C GLY A 263 27.48 0.52 -9.58
N THR A 264 26.75 -0.31 -10.30
CA THR A 264 25.63 0.10 -11.15
C THR A 264 24.31 -0.34 -10.55
N GLY A 265 23.50 0.63 -10.17
CA GLY A 265 22.14 0.40 -9.70
C GLY A 265 21.21 0.04 -10.85
N VAL A 266 20.46 -1.05 -10.71
CA VAL A 266 19.48 -1.50 -11.71
C VAL A 266 18.10 -1.60 -11.06
N PRO A 267 17.04 -1.05 -11.66
CA PRO A 267 15.67 -1.26 -11.20
C PRO A 267 15.25 -2.72 -11.35
N ARG A 268 14.65 -3.29 -10.31
CA ARG A 268 13.94 -4.57 -10.44
C ARG A 268 12.68 -4.37 -11.28
N VAL A 269 12.40 -5.32 -12.17
CA VAL A 269 11.24 -5.28 -13.09
C VAL A 269 10.57 -6.64 -13.18
N GLY A 270 9.31 -6.66 -13.60
CA GLY A 270 8.57 -7.91 -13.84
C GLY A 270 8.51 -8.81 -12.61
N ARG A 271 9.03 -10.04 -12.72
CA ARG A 271 9.00 -11.05 -11.65
C ARG A 271 10.04 -10.82 -10.55
N ASP A 272 11.08 -10.04 -10.82
CA ASP A 272 12.12 -9.72 -9.83
C ASP A 272 11.65 -8.62 -8.88
N GLN A 273 10.67 -7.83 -9.32
CA GLN A 273 10.00 -6.84 -8.51
C GLN A 273 9.21 -7.55 -7.40
N PHE A 274 9.60 -7.27 -6.17
CA PHE A 274 8.89 -7.77 -5.02
C PHE A 274 7.53 -7.05 -4.87
N PHE A 275 6.46 -7.80 -4.52
CA PHE A 275 5.21 -7.23 -4.02
C PHE A 275 4.62 -8.10 -2.90
N CYS A 276 4.03 -7.45 -1.90
CA CYS A 276 3.59 -8.12 -0.69
C CYS A 276 2.35 -8.95 -1.00
N ILE A 277 2.44 -10.26 -0.84
CA ILE A 277 1.33 -11.20 -1.03
C ILE A 277 0.09 -10.78 -0.22
N GLY A 278 0.31 -10.20 0.96
CA GLY A 278 -0.70 -9.74 1.91
C GLY A 278 -1.45 -8.49 1.45
N CYS A 279 -0.76 -7.36 1.39
CA CYS A 279 -1.36 -6.05 1.10
C CYS A 279 -1.33 -5.64 -0.37
N LYS A 280 -0.54 -6.34 -1.21
CA LYS A 280 -0.20 -5.98 -2.60
C LYS A 280 0.66 -4.72 -2.78
N GLY A 281 1.19 -4.17 -1.70
CA GLY A 281 2.17 -3.09 -1.73
C GLY A 281 3.54 -3.55 -2.25
N TYR A 282 4.26 -2.67 -2.91
CA TYR A 282 5.54 -2.98 -3.59
C TYR A 282 6.77 -2.62 -2.76
N ASP A 283 6.58 -1.98 -1.62
CA ASP A 283 7.61 -1.31 -0.87
C ASP A 283 8.08 -2.07 0.38
N HIS A 284 7.59 -3.30 0.59
CA HIS A 284 8.04 -4.16 1.68
C HIS A 284 7.80 -5.66 1.38
N PRO A 285 8.71 -6.57 1.76
CA PRO A 285 8.66 -8.01 1.44
C PRO A 285 7.47 -8.72 2.11
N HIS A 286 7.35 -8.54 3.42
CA HIS A 286 6.28 -9.17 4.16
C HIS A 286 5.78 -8.17 5.17
N TRP A 287 4.46 -8.10 5.31
CA TRP A 287 3.90 -7.41 6.46
C TRP A 287 3.78 -8.43 7.59
N PRO A 288 4.48 -8.23 8.73
CA PRO A 288 4.11 -8.93 9.94
C PRO A 288 2.74 -8.39 10.35
N LEU A 289 1.68 -9.08 9.93
CA LEU A 289 0.36 -8.77 10.42
C LEU A 289 0.41 -8.79 11.95
N PRO A 290 -0.18 -7.80 12.62
CA PRO A 290 -0.67 -8.06 13.95
C PRO A 290 -1.80 -9.09 13.82
N SER A 291 -1.50 -10.34 14.15
CA SER A 291 -2.57 -11.29 14.44
C SER A 291 -3.20 -10.89 15.78
N PRO A 292 -4.53 -11.05 15.96
CA PRO A 292 -5.18 -10.75 17.23
C PRO A 292 -4.68 -11.56 18.45
N ALA A 293 -3.96 -12.69 18.29
CA ALA A 293 -3.42 -13.43 19.44
C ALA A 293 -2.35 -14.52 19.14
N SER A 294 -2.25 -15.08 17.93
CA SER A 294 -1.56 -16.38 17.74
C SER A 294 -0.19 -16.36 17.03
N CYS A 295 0.21 -15.28 16.36
CA CYS A 295 1.51 -15.22 15.67
C CYS A 295 2.65 -14.61 16.50
N TRP A 296 2.37 -13.99 17.66
CA TRP A 296 3.42 -13.48 18.54
C TRP A 296 4.04 -14.55 19.45
N MET A 297 3.42 -15.74 19.56
CA MET A 297 3.89 -16.80 20.47
C MET A 297 4.67 -17.96 19.81
N VAL A 298 4.94 -17.93 18.50
CA VAL A 298 5.80 -18.96 17.87
C VAL A 298 6.88 -18.32 16.99
N ARG A 299 7.83 -17.66 17.63
CA ARG A 299 9.28 -17.94 17.57
C ARG A 299 9.99 -16.89 18.41
N GLY A 300 10.48 -17.32 19.56
CA GLY A 300 11.34 -16.52 20.41
C GLY A 300 12.58 -16.03 19.66
N ARG A 301 13.02 -14.83 20.04
CA ARG A 301 14.25 -14.12 19.60
C ARG A 301 14.24 -13.67 18.14
N GLY A 302 13.77 -12.43 17.96
CA GLY A 302 13.96 -11.66 16.75
C GLY A 302 13.31 -10.29 16.93
N GLN A 303 13.93 -9.43 17.74
CA GLN A 303 13.74 -8.00 17.55
C GLN A 303 13.98 -7.73 16.07
N PHE A 304 12.99 -7.17 15.37
CA PHE A 304 13.28 -6.36 14.18
C PHE A 304 14.01 -5.10 14.67
N GLY A 305 15.25 -5.31 15.11
CA GLY A 305 16.26 -4.28 15.09
C GLY A 305 16.61 -4.10 13.63
N VAL A 306 16.40 -2.88 13.15
CA VAL A 306 17.32 -2.29 12.19
C VAL A 306 18.72 -2.60 12.72
N ARG A 307 19.47 -3.43 11.99
CA ARG A 307 20.92 -3.40 12.04
C ARG A 307 21.41 -2.60 10.85
#